data_AF-A0A951S5F1-F1
#
_entry.id   AF-A0A951S5F1-F1
#
_cell.length_a   1.000
_cell.length_b   1.000
_cell.length_c   1.000
_cell.angle_alpha   90.00
_cell.angle_beta   90.00
_cell.angle_gamma   90.00
#
_symmetry.space_group_name_H-M   'P 1'
#
loop_
_entity.id
_entity.type
_entity.pdbx_description
1 polymer ?
#
loop_
_entity_poly.entity_id
_entity_poly.type
_entity_poly.pdbx_seq_one_letter_code
_entity_poly.pdbx_strand_id
1 'polypeptide(L)' 'TLVNENKEAGNYSVDFNAAELPSGVYIYQLTTPGFIQARKMILAK' A
#
# COMPACT_ATOMS: atom_id res chain seq x y z
N THR A 1 -5.75 -6.18 -5.30
CA THR A 1 -4.32 -6.28 -4.93
C THR A 1 -3.78 -4.89 -4.69
N LEU A 2 -2.97 -4.69 -3.65
CA LEU A 2 -2.21 -3.44 -3.50
C LEU A 2 -1.18 -3.43 -4.64
N VAL A 3 -1.13 -2.35 -5.42
CA VAL A 3 -0.39 -2.26 -6.70
C VAL A 3 1.05 -2.78 -6.56
N ASN A 4 1.45 -3.68 -7.48
CA ASN A 4 2.79 -4.26 -7.52
C ASN A 4 3.37 -4.14 -8.94
N GLU A 5 3.73 -2.91 -9.32
CA GLU A 5 4.32 -2.59 -10.62
C GLU A 5 5.38 -1.49 -10.49
N ASN A 6 6.30 -1.44 -11.45
CA ASN A 6 7.25 -0.34 -11.55
C ASN A 6 6.53 0.89 -12.10
N LYS A 7 6.64 2.01 -11.38
CA LYS A 7 6.14 3.32 -11.82
C LYS A 7 7.32 4.28 -11.98
N GLU A 8 7.23 5.17 -12.96
CA GLU A 8 8.21 6.24 -13.15
C GLU A 8 8.18 7.24 -11.98
N ALA A 9 9.06 8.24 -11.97
CA ALA A 9 9.03 9.26 -10.95
C ALA A 9 7.78 10.14 -11.10
N GLY A 10 7.01 10.30 -10.02
CA GLY A 10 5.79 11.09 -10.05
C GLY A 10 4.93 10.89 -8.81
N ASN A 11 3.79 11.59 -8.77
CA ASN A 11 2.78 11.40 -7.75
C ASN A 11 1.73 10.39 -8.25
N TYR A 12 1.44 9.39 -7.44
CA TYR A 12 0.45 8.35 -7.76
C TYR A 12 -0.55 8.22 -6.63
N SER A 13 -1.83 8.12 -7.00
CA SER A 13 -2.91 7.71 -6.10
C SER A 13 -3.38 6.33 -6.51
N VAL A 14 -3.68 5.49 -5.52
CA VAL A 14 -4.18 4.13 -5.73
C VAL A 14 -5.39 3.94 -4.82
N ASP A 15 -6.52 3.56 -5.42
CA ASP A 15 -7.71 3.18 -4.67
C ASP A 15 -7.57 1.73 -4.20
N PHE A 16 -7.57 1.54 -2.88
CA PHE A 16 -7.49 0.23 -2.26
C PHE A 16 -8.89 -0.22 -1.81
N ASN A 17 -9.47 -1.18 -2.52
CA ASN A 17 -10.72 -1.81 -2.10
C ASN A 17 -10.46 -2.85 -0.99
N ALA A 18 -10.89 -2.53 0.23
CA ALA A 18 -10.74 -3.34 1.43
C ALA A 18 -12.01 -4.10 1.84
N ALA A 19 -13.05 -4.16 1.00
CA ALA A 19 -14.37 -4.69 1.37
C ALA A 19 -14.31 -6.13 1.94
N GLU A 20 -13.50 -6.98 1.31
CA GLU A 20 -13.36 -8.40 1.67
C GLU A 20 -12.35 -8.67 2.81
N LEU A 21 -11.71 -7.62 3.34
CA LEU A 21 -10.74 -7.74 4.41
C LEU A 21 -11.39 -7.52 5.79
N PRO A 22 -11.03 -8.31 6.83
CA PRO A 22 -11.50 -8.08 8.19
C PRO A 22 -10.91 -6.79 8.79
N SER A 23 -11.55 -6.23 9.81
CA SER A 23 -10.94 -5.14 10.58
C SER A 23 -9.61 -5.61 11.19
N GLY A 24 -8.57 -4.78 11.12
CA GLY A 24 -7.24 -5.16 11.56
C GLY A 24 -6.14 -4.19 11.14
N VAL A 25 -4.91 -4.55 11.49
CA VAL A 25 -3.71 -3.79 11.08
C VAL A 25 -3.09 -4.47 9.86
N TYR A 26 -2.90 -3.70 8.81
CA TYR A 26 -2.30 -4.13 7.55
C TYR A 26 -0.98 -3.40 7.37
N ILE A 27 0.07 -4.12 6.98
CA ILE A 27 1.38 -3.52 6.71
C ILE A 27 1.57 -3.48 5.19
N TYR A 28 2.03 -2.35 4.69
CA TYR A 28 2.42 -2.18 3.29
C TYR A 28 3.81 -1.57 3.19
N GLN A 29 4.46 -1.82 2.06
CA GLN A 29 5.84 -1.40 1.80
C GLN A 29 5.90 -0.63 0.49
N LEU A 30 6.64 0.47 0.50
CA LEU A 30 7.08 1.17 -0.71
C LEU A 30 8.55 0.81 -0.94
N THR A 31 8.85 0.30 -2.13
CA THR A 31 10.20 -0.14 -2.52
C THR A 31 10.63 0.60 -3.78
N THR A 32 11.80 1.25 -3.72
CA THR A 32 12.48 1.86 -4.87
C THR A 32 13.96 1.51 -4.80
N PRO A 33 14.75 1.72 -5.88
CA PRO A 33 16.20 1.53 -5.81
C PRO A 33 16.80 2.36 -4.66
N GLY A 34 17.43 1.70 -3.69
CA GLY A 34 18.09 2.34 -2.54
C GLY A 34 17.16 2.85 -1.42
N PHE A 35 15.84 2.64 -1.50
CA PHE A 35 14.90 3.07 -0.45
C PHE A 35 13.77 2.07 -0.24
N ILE A 36 13.53 1.76 1.03
CA ILE A 36 12.46 0.88 1.48
C ILE A 36 11.78 1.55 2.66
N GLN A 37 10.46 1.66 2.60
CA GLN A 37 9.66 2.22 3.69
C GLN A 37 8.42 1.38 3.94
N ALA A 38 8.31 0.84 5.15
CA ALA A 38 7.12 0.16 5.61
C ALA A 38 6.19 1.13 6.37
N ARG A 39 4.88 0.97 6.18
CA ARG A 39 3.84 1.71 6.89
C ARG A 39 2.74 0.76 7.31
N LYS A 40 2.06 1.10 8.40
CA LYS A 40 0.86 0.39 8.88
C LYS A 40 -0.40 1.16 8.51
N MET A 41 -1.42 0.45 8.12
CA MET A 41 -2.77 0.92 7.86
C MET A 41 -3.70 0.20 8.84
N ILE A 42 -4.62 0.95 9.45
CA ILE A 42 -5.65 0.37 10.32
C ILE A 42 -6.94 0.35 9.52
N LEU A 43 -7.50 -0.83 9.33
CA LEU A 43 -8.84 -1.02 8.77
C LEU A 43 -9.82 -1.22 9.92
N ALA A 44 -10.75 -0.30 10.08
CA ALA A 44 -11.85 -0.39 11.03
C ALA A 44 -13.17 -0.32 10.25
N LYS A 45 -13.99 -1.37 10.36
CA LYS A 45 -15.37 -1.43 9.86
C LYS A 45 -16.35 -0.88 10.88
#